data_AF-A0A1I2PTH5-F1
#
_entry.id   AF-A0A1I2PTH5-F1
#
_cell.length_a   1.000
_cell.length_b   1.000
_cell.length_c   1.000
_cell.angle_alpha   90.00
_cell.angle_beta   90.00
_cell.angle_gamma   90.00
#
_symmetry.space_group_name_H-M   'P 1'
#
loop_
_entity.id
_entity.type
_entity.pdbx_description
1 polymer ?
#
loop_
_entity_poly.entity_id
_entity_poly.type
_entity_poly.pdbx_seq_one_letter_code
_entity_poly.pdbx_strand_id
1 'polypeptide(L)'
;MNFYKNFFQFKNQILTKASLIILAISLGSCTAGMTNPDSYTRNHVVYAVDFNPQNLSELQISKMDEGNWIDQKTSKNGKSARYTIEIQDDFLTVISNKNKMDVPTYQTWIDYARQELGYTVQDEYDIFTTIEEGFIYEIDLQEHPLIEGEQHRILMYEQN
;
A
#
# COMPACT_ATOMS: atom_id res chain seq x y z
N MET A 1 36.45 -61.65 -12.01
CA MET A 1 36.18 -60.49 -12.89
C MET A 1 34.94 -59.77 -12.37
N ASN A 2 35.07 -58.74 -11.53
CA ASN A 2 33.99 -57.79 -11.17
C ASN A 2 34.45 -56.69 -10.17
N PHE A 3 35.66 -56.14 -10.32
CA PHE A 3 36.09 -55.00 -9.48
C PHE A 3 35.85 -53.62 -10.11
N TYR A 4 35.56 -53.56 -11.42
CA TYR A 4 35.38 -52.30 -12.14
C TYR A 4 33.94 -51.75 -12.11
N LYS A 5 32.93 -52.57 -11.82
CA LYS A 5 31.52 -52.13 -11.82
C LYS A 5 31.12 -51.32 -10.58
N ASN A 6 31.72 -51.57 -9.42
CA ASN A 6 31.35 -50.90 -8.17
C ASN A 6 31.96 -49.50 -8.00
N PHE A 7 33.09 -49.21 -8.66
CA PHE A 7 33.72 -47.88 -8.56
C PHE A 7 33.02 -46.83 -9.46
N PHE A 8 32.40 -47.28 -10.56
CA PHE A 8 31.72 -46.39 -11.52
C PHE A 8 30.33 -45.95 -11.02
N GLN A 9 29.63 -46.78 -10.25
CA GLN A 9 28.35 -46.40 -9.64
C GLN A 9 28.50 -45.42 -8.47
N PHE A 10 29.59 -45.51 -7.70
CA PHE A 10 29.83 -44.60 -6.57
C PHE A 10 30.16 -43.17 -7.01
N LYS A 11 30.87 -43.01 -8.14
CA LYS A 11 31.18 -41.67 -8.70
C LYS A 11 29.94 -40.95 -9.23
N ASN A 12 28.95 -41.67 -9.76
CA ASN A 12 27.75 -41.06 -10.35
C ASN A 12 26.71 -40.59 -9.32
N GLN A 13 26.69 -41.13 -8.09
CA GLN A 13 25.78 -40.66 -7.05
C GLN A 13 26.30 -39.43 -6.27
N ILE A 14 27.62 -39.20 -6.25
CA ILE A 14 28.20 -38.02 -5.57
C ILE A 14 28.15 -36.79 -6.48
N LEU A 15 28.37 -36.95 -7.80
CA LEU A 15 28.30 -35.86 -8.78
C LEU A 15 26.87 -35.32 -9.02
N THR A 16 25.86 -36.18 -8.95
CA THR A 16 24.45 -35.77 -9.08
C THR A 16 23.93 -35.05 -7.82
N LYS A 17 24.40 -35.42 -6.62
CA LYS A 17 24.04 -34.71 -5.38
C LYS A 17 24.72 -33.35 -5.24
N ALA A 18 25.94 -33.18 -5.78
CA ALA A 18 26.63 -31.88 -5.76
C ALA A 18 26.03 -30.85 -6.74
N SER A 19 25.46 -31.29 -7.86
CA SER A 19 24.85 -30.38 -8.86
C SER A 19 23.49 -29.82 -8.44
N LEU A 20 22.80 -30.45 -7.47
CA LEU A 20 21.54 -29.95 -6.92
C LEU A 20 21.74 -28.85 -5.86
N ILE A 21 22.89 -28.81 -5.19
CA ILE A 21 23.17 -27.81 -4.16
C ILE A 21 23.60 -26.47 -4.77
N ILE A 22 24.29 -26.49 -5.92
CA ILE A 22 24.77 -25.26 -6.56
C ILE A 22 23.64 -24.51 -7.30
N LEU A 23 22.59 -25.22 -7.76
CA LEU A 23 21.38 -24.58 -8.31
C LEU A 23 20.50 -23.89 -7.25
N ALA A 24 20.64 -24.26 -5.98
CA ALA A 24 19.90 -23.63 -4.88
C ALA A 24 20.54 -22.31 -4.41
N ILE A 25 21.77 -22.00 -4.85
CA ILE A 25 22.51 -20.79 -4.45
C ILE A 25 22.60 -19.78 -5.62
N SER A 26 22.26 -20.19 -6.85
CA SER A 26 22.23 -19.33 -8.05
C SER A 26 20.83 -18.83 -8.45
N LEU A 27 19.78 -19.27 -7.76
CA LEU A 27 18.55 -18.50 -7.57
C LEU A 27 18.79 -17.66 -6.31
N GLY A 28 19.79 -16.79 -6.30
CA GLY A 28 19.60 -15.53 -7.02
C GLY A 28 18.60 -14.76 -6.19
N SER A 29 19.14 -13.92 -5.31
CA SER A 29 18.49 -12.97 -4.42
C SER A 29 17.44 -12.11 -5.15
N CYS A 30 16.33 -12.71 -5.56
CA CYS A 30 15.07 -12.04 -5.51
C CYS A 30 14.67 -12.14 -4.04
N THR A 31 15.17 -11.19 -3.24
CA THR A 31 14.19 -10.53 -2.40
C THR A 31 13.12 -10.10 -3.39
N ALA A 32 12.10 -10.93 -3.57
CA ALA A 32 10.78 -10.42 -3.83
C ALA A 32 10.54 -9.51 -2.63
N GLY A 33 11.06 -8.28 -2.74
CA GLY A 33 10.28 -7.15 -2.29
C GLY A 33 8.95 -7.46 -2.93
N MET A 34 8.04 -7.97 -2.11
CA MET A 34 6.65 -7.62 -2.25
C MET A 34 6.73 -6.12 -2.49
N THR A 35 6.74 -5.74 -3.76
CA THR A 35 6.38 -4.40 -4.16
C THR A 35 4.96 -4.36 -3.65
N ASN A 36 4.82 -3.93 -2.39
CA ASN A 36 3.55 -3.52 -1.88
C ASN A 36 3.05 -2.59 -2.99
N PRO A 37 1.91 -2.84 -3.64
CA PRO A 37 1.41 -1.93 -4.67
C PRO A 37 1.37 -0.46 -4.17
N ASP A 38 1.42 -0.25 -2.85
CA ASP A 38 1.56 1.05 -2.20
C ASP A 38 2.98 1.66 -2.24
N SER A 39 4.01 0.93 -2.71
CA SER A 39 5.40 1.37 -2.79
C SER A 39 5.67 2.12 -4.11
N TYR A 40 5.10 3.32 -4.23
CA TYR A 40 5.48 4.36 -5.20
C TYR A 40 6.81 5.06 -4.79
N THR A 41 7.81 4.29 -4.36
CA THR A 41 8.92 4.78 -3.52
C THR A 41 10.02 5.59 -4.21
N ARG A 42 9.92 5.92 -5.51
CA ARG A 42 10.96 6.73 -6.18
C ARG A 42 10.57 8.17 -6.50
N ASN A 43 9.29 8.44 -6.78
CA ASN A 43 8.83 9.77 -7.19
C ASN A 43 7.85 10.41 -6.20
N HIS A 44 7.39 9.64 -5.20
CA HIS A 44 6.35 10.09 -4.28
C HIS A 44 6.71 9.78 -2.84
N VAL A 45 6.24 10.66 -1.95
CA VAL A 45 6.21 10.43 -0.51
C VAL A 45 4.81 9.97 -0.13
N VAL A 46 4.71 8.80 0.48
CA VAL A 46 3.42 8.24 0.89
C VAL A 46 3.14 8.59 2.35
N TYR A 47 1.96 9.14 2.61
CA TYR A 47 1.44 9.38 3.95
C TYR A 47 0.15 8.61 4.17
N ALA A 48 -0.01 8.03 5.35
CA ALA A 48 -1.31 7.57 5.85
C ALA A 48 -1.95 8.71 6.64
N VAL A 49 -3.20 9.04 6.30
CA VAL A 49 -4.02 10.01 7.00
C VAL A 49 -5.20 9.27 7.61
N ASP A 50 -5.13 9.10 8.92
CA ASP A 50 -6.14 8.41 9.69
C ASP A 50 -7.10 9.41 10.35
N PHE A 51 -8.40 9.20 10.21
CA PHE A 51 -9.45 10.07 10.74
C PHE A 51 -10.63 9.27 11.29
N ASN A 52 -11.32 9.87 12.25
CA ASN A 52 -12.60 9.37 12.76
C ASN A 52 -13.73 10.19 12.11
N PRO A 53 -14.63 9.60 11.31
CA PRO A 53 -15.72 10.33 10.68
C PRO A 53 -16.65 11.03 11.69
N GLN A 54 -16.76 10.51 12.91
CA GLN A 54 -17.56 11.11 13.99
C GLN A 54 -16.84 12.26 14.70
N ASN A 55 -15.52 12.38 14.51
CA ASN A 55 -14.73 13.48 15.05
C ASN A 55 -13.55 13.83 14.13
N LEU A 56 -13.82 14.77 13.22
CA LEU A 56 -12.82 15.29 12.30
C LEU A 56 -11.96 16.41 12.90
N SER A 57 -11.90 16.60 14.23
CA SER A 57 -11.09 17.69 14.81
C SER A 57 -9.58 17.49 14.61
N GLU A 58 -9.16 16.23 14.54
CA GLU A 58 -7.76 15.82 14.48
C GLU A 58 -7.57 14.69 13.47
N LEU A 59 -6.43 14.71 12.80
CA LEU A 59 -5.97 13.68 11.88
C LEU A 59 -4.68 13.09 12.43
N GLN A 60 -4.56 11.77 12.44
CA GLN A 60 -3.29 11.12 12.70
C GLN A 60 -2.56 10.93 11.37
N ILE A 61 -1.32 11.40 11.29
CA ILE A 61 -0.53 11.33 10.07
C ILE A 61 0.73 10.51 10.33
N SER A 62 0.92 9.49 9.50
CA SER A 62 2.12 8.65 9.48
C SER A 62 2.74 8.70 8.09
N LYS A 63 4.06 8.60 8.01
CA LYS A 63 4.82 8.62 6.75
C LYS A 63 5.35 7.21 6.49
N MET A 64 5.26 6.75 5.25
CA MET A 64 5.90 5.50 4.83
C MET A 64 7.43 5.70 4.78
N ASP A 65 8.16 4.81 5.43
CA ASP A 65 9.63 4.74 5.42
C ASP A 65 10.08 3.27 5.32
N GLU A 66 10.64 2.89 4.17
CA GLU A 66 11.13 1.54 3.88
C GLU A 66 10.14 0.40 4.25
N GLY A 67 8.84 0.62 4.00
CA GLY A 67 7.78 -0.35 4.29
C GLY A 67 7.19 -0.25 5.70
N ASN A 68 7.67 0.67 6.53
CA ASN A 68 7.16 0.92 7.88
C ASN A 68 6.44 2.27 7.96
N TRP A 69 5.36 2.32 8.74
CA TRP A 69 4.66 3.57 9.04
C TRP A 69 5.32 4.27 10.23
N ILE A 70 5.80 5.50 10.01
CA ILE A 70 6.45 6.34 11.02
C ILE A 70 5.54 7.53 11.35
N ASP A 71 4.99 7.53 12.55
CA ASP A 71 4.09 8.59 13.03
C ASP A 71 4.79 9.95 13.02
N GLN A 72 4.17 10.94 12.35
CA GLN A 72 4.74 12.28 12.20
C GLN A 72 4.23 13.25 13.29
N LYS A 73 2.96 13.08 13.70
CA LYS A 73 2.23 13.69 14.83
C LYS A 73 0.75 13.77 14.47
N THR A 74 -0.12 13.79 15.49
CA THR A 74 -1.50 14.25 15.33
C THR A 74 -1.53 15.72 14.89
N SER A 75 -2.30 16.01 13.85
CA SER A 75 -2.47 17.35 13.27
C SER A 75 -3.92 17.79 13.47
N LYS A 76 -4.15 19.06 13.80
CA LYS A 76 -5.50 19.61 13.74
C LYS A 76 -5.98 19.55 12.30
N ASN A 77 -7.23 19.15 12.09
CA ASN A 77 -7.82 19.23 10.76
C ASN A 77 -8.08 20.69 10.36
N GLY A 78 -7.89 21.01 9.08
CA GLY A 78 -8.17 22.33 8.52
C GLY A 78 -7.02 22.93 7.72
N LYS A 79 -7.27 24.08 7.10
CA LYS A 79 -6.44 24.67 6.03
C LYS A 79 -4.98 24.98 6.41
N SER A 80 -4.67 25.12 7.69
CA SER A 80 -3.28 25.33 8.15
C SER A 80 -2.48 24.03 8.30
N ALA A 81 -3.14 22.87 8.25
CA ALA A 81 -2.53 21.56 8.37
C ALA A 81 -1.96 21.09 7.03
N ARG A 82 -1.26 19.95 7.01
CA ARG A 82 -0.77 19.36 5.75
C ARG A 82 -1.92 18.91 4.86
N TYR A 83 -2.92 18.26 5.46
CA TYR A 83 -4.10 17.75 4.79
C TYR A 83 -5.35 18.26 5.49
N THR A 84 -6.46 18.28 4.76
CA THR A 84 -7.79 18.52 5.33
C THR A 84 -8.73 17.43 4.81
N ILE A 85 -9.52 16.88 5.74
CA ILE A 85 -10.61 15.95 5.43
C ILE A 85 -11.90 16.68 5.79
N GLU A 86 -12.81 16.80 4.84
CA GLU A 86 -14.13 17.36 5.06
C GLU A 86 -15.17 16.31 4.74
N ILE A 87 -16.20 16.20 5.59
CA ILE A 87 -17.40 15.42 5.31
C ILE A 87 -18.56 16.40 5.37
N GLN A 88 -19.14 16.70 4.22
CA GLN A 88 -20.25 17.65 4.07
C GLN A 88 -21.29 17.05 3.14
N ASP A 89 -22.55 17.12 3.56
CA ASP A 89 -23.67 16.44 2.90
C ASP A 89 -23.34 14.95 2.68
N ASP A 90 -23.27 14.50 1.42
CA ASP A 90 -22.96 13.12 1.04
C ASP A 90 -21.56 13.01 0.39
N PHE A 91 -20.65 13.93 0.68
CA PHE A 91 -19.31 13.91 0.10
C PHE A 91 -18.22 13.86 1.17
N LEU A 92 -17.20 13.06 0.89
CA LEU A 92 -15.92 13.11 1.59
C LEU A 92 -14.90 13.78 0.67
N THR A 93 -14.44 14.97 1.07
CA THR A 93 -13.44 15.74 0.35
C THR A 93 -12.09 15.64 1.03
N VAL A 94 -11.05 15.42 0.23
CA VAL A 94 -9.66 15.29 0.63
C VAL A 94 -8.85 16.41 0.00
N ILE A 95 -8.18 17.22 0.83
CA ILE A 95 -7.43 18.40 0.39
C ILE A 95 -5.97 18.27 0.82
N SER A 96 -5.04 18.44 -0.11
CA SER A 96 -3.64 18.72 0.18
C SER A 96 -3.38 20.21 0.22
N ASN A 97 -2.89 20.72 1.35
CA ASN A 97 -2.64 22.15 1.55
C ASN A 97 -1.18 22.56 1.28
N LYS A 98 -0.29 21.60 1.00
CA LYS A 98 1.16 21.85 0.88
C LYS A 98 1.73 21.48 -0.47
N ASN A 99 1.68 20.20 -0.80
CA ASN A 99 2.33 19.64 -1.98
C ASN A 99 1.28 19.07 -2.92
N LYS A 100 1.58 19.07 -4.22
CA LYS A 100 0.77 18.31 -5.17
C LYS A 100 0.82 16.83 -4.82
N MET A 101 -0.28 16.13 -5.03
CA MET A 101 -0.37 14.70 -4.84
C MET A 101 -1.09 14.03 -6.01
N ASP A 102 -0.73 12.79 -6.28
CA ASP A 102 -1.52 11.94 -7.18
C ASP A 102 -2.87 11.61 -6.53
N VAL A 103 -3.75 10.96 -7.29
CA VAL A 103 -5.05 10.49 -6.79
C VAL A 103 -4.83 9.63 -5.53
N PRO A 104 -5.49 9.95 -4.39
CA PRO A 104 -5.32 9.21 -3.15
C PRO A 104 -6.00 7.85 -3.19
N THR A 105 -5.69 6.98 -2.22
CA THR A 105 -6.34 5.67 -2.06
C THR A 105 -7.12 5.62 -0.75
N TYR A 106 -8.39 5.24 -0.80
CA TYR A 106 -9.19 5.05 0.41
C TYR A 106 -9.02 3.63 0.95
N GLN A 107 -7.97 3.43 1.75
CA GLN A 107 -7.56 2.11 2.25
C GLN A 107 -8.70 1.36 2.97
N THR A 108 -9.42 2.04 3.87
CA THR A 108 -10.51 1.40 4.62
C THR A 108 -11.62 0.89 3.71
N TRP A 109 -11.96 1.66 2.67
CA TRP A 109 -13.01 1.24 1.74
C TRP A 109 -12.55 0.05 0.88
N ILE A 110 -11.34 0.09 0.33
CA ILE A 110 -10.85 -1.01 -0.51
C ILE A 110 -10.69 -2.31 0.29
N ASP A 111 -10.33 -2.21 1.57
CA ASP A 111 -10.27 -3.37 2.47
C ASP A 111 -11.67 -3.93 2.73
N TYR A 112 -12.66 -3.07 3.00
CA TYR A 112 -14.07 -3.47 3.13
C TYR A 112 -14.58 -4.16 1.86
N ALA A 113 -14.35 -3.60 0.67
CA ALA A 113 -14.84 -4.16 -0.57
C ALA A 113 -14.22 -5.50 -0.93
N ARG A 114 -12.94 -5.70 -0.58
CA ARG A 114 -12.28 -7.00 -0.73
C ARG A 114 -12.89 -8.03 0.21
N GLN A 115 -13.19 -7.65 1.44
CA GLN A 115 -13.73 -8.54 2.45
C GLN A 115 -15.20 -8.90 2.21
N GLU A 116 -16.03 -7.90 1.89
CA GLU A 116 -17.50 -8.02 1.91
C GLU A 116 -18.13 -8.02 0.52
N LEU A 117 -17.47 -7.41 -0.48
CA LEU A 117 -18.02 -7.26 -1.84
C LEU A 117 -17.33 -8.17 -2.87
N GLY A 118 -16.33 -8.96 -2.45
CA GLY A 118 -15.63 -9.93 -3.30
C GLY A 118 -14.60 -9.34 -4.25
N TYR A 119 -14.12 -8.12 -3.97
CA TYR A 119 -13.08 -7.48 -4.77
C TYR A 119 -11.73 -8.20 -4.58
N THR A 120 -10.91 -8.15 -5.61
CA THR A 120 -9.58 -8.77 -5.67
C THR A 120 -8.49 -7.71 -5.69
N VAL A 121 -7.23 -8.15 -5.66
CA VAL A 121 -6.06 -7.24 -5.76
C VAL A 121 -5.89 -6.71 -7.19
N GLN A 122 -6.45 -7.40 -8.18
CA GLN A 122 -6.37 -7.04 -9.59
C GLN A 122 -7.42 -6.01 -10.01
N ASP A 123 -8.43 -5.77 -9.18
CA ASP A 123 -9.46 -4.78 -9.47
C ASP A 123 -8.87 -3.39 -9.25
N GLU A 124 -8.67 -2.65 -10.35
CA GLU A 124 -8.36 -1.22 -10.30
C GLU A 124 -9.56 -0.49 -9.71
N TYR A 125 -9.30 0.30 -8.67
CA TYR A 125 -10.37 0.96 -7.94
C TYR A 125 -10.00 2.40 -7.62
N ASP A 126 -10.56 3.30 -8.41
CA ASP A 126 -10.51 4.73 -8.18
C ASP A 126 -11.94 5.21 -7.91
N ILE A 127 -12.19 5.64 -6.67
CA ILE A 127 -13.46 6.25 -6.24
C ILE A 127 -13.36 7.76 -6.08
N PHE A 128 -12.16 8.29 -6.28
CA PHE A 128 -11.94 9.71 -6.15
C PHE A 128 -12.28 10.39 -7.47
N THR A 129 -13.28 11.26 -7.41
CA THR A 129 -13.43 12.29 -8.43
C THR A 129 -12.42 13.39 -8.18
N THR A 130 -11.69 13.81 -9.22
CA THR A 130 -10.76 14.94 -9.14
C THR A 130 -11.52 16.25 -9.25
N ILE A 131 -11.47 17.08 -8.20
CA ILE A 131 -12.05 18.43 -8.19
C ILE A 131 -11.00 19.46 -8.62
N GLU A 132 -9.79 19.35 -8.08
CA GLU A 132 -8.62 20.13 -8.48
C GLU A 132 -7.40 19.21 -8.59
N GLU A 133 -6.87 19.08 -9.80
CA GLU A 133 -5.74 18.19 -10.09
C GLU A 133 -4.55 18.52 -9.19
N GLY A 134 -4.09 17.51 -8.46
CA GLY A 134 -2.97 17.63 -7.54
C GLY A 134 -3.34 18.03 -6.12
N PHE A 135 -4.57 18.49 -5.85
CA PHE A 135 -4.88 19.13 -4.57
C PHE A 135 -6.20 18.70 -3.93
N ILE A 136 -7.28 18.54 -4.70
CA ILE A 136 -8.63 18.31 -4.15
C ILE A 136 -9.27 17.12 -4.86
N TYR A 137 -9.65 16.14 -4.07
CA TYR A 137 -10.30 14.91 -4.50
C TYR A 137 -11.52 14.63 -3.63
N GLU A 138 -12.52 13.97 -4.19
CA GLU A 138 -13.81 13.78 -3.53
C GLU A 138 -14.39 12.39 -3.77
N ILE A 139 -15.07 11.84 -2.77
CA ILE A 139 -15.83 10.60 -2.86
C ILE A 139 -17.30 10.90 -2.62
N ASP A 140 -18.17 10.36 -3.49
CA ASP A 140 -19.60 10.27 -3.25
C ASP A 140 -19.90 9.17 -2.22
N LEU A 141 -20.39 9.57 -1.05
CA LEU A 141 -20.72 8.67 0.06
C LEU A 141 -22.06 7.95 -0.10
N GLN A 142 -22.90 8.33 -1.07
CA GLN A 142 -24.08 7.53 -1.43
C GLN A 142 -23.66 6.25 -2.15
N GLU A 143 -22.65 6.35 -3.02
CA GLU A 143 -22.08 5.19 -3.72
C GLU A 143 -21.07 4.44 -2.85
N HIS A 144 -20.25 5.17 -2.08
CA HIS A 144 -19.14 4.64 -1.31
C HIS A 144 -19.26 5.06 0.17
N PRO A 145 -20.21 4.47 0.92
CA PRO A 145 -20.51 4.91 2.27
C PRO A 145 -19.33 4.70 3.22
N LEU A 146 -19.31 5.52 4.28
CA LEU A 146 -18.43 5.33 5.42
C LEU A 146 -18.74 4.00 6.12
N ILE A 147 -17.72 3.37 6.68
CA ILE A 147 -17.85 2.09 7.37
C ILE A 147 -18.03 2.38 8.86
N GLU A 148 -19.20 2.05 9.39
CA GLU A 148 -19.55 2.38 10.77
C GLU A 148 -18.62 1.72 11.78
N GLY A 149 -18.17 2.49 12.78
CA GLY A 149 -17.34 1.99 13.87
C GLY A 149 -15.85 1.88 13.56
N GLU A 150 -15.43 2.17 12.32
CA GLU A 150 -14.04 2.07 11.90
C GLU A 150 -13.28 3.41 11.99
N GLN A 151 -11.98 3.31 12.25
CA GLN A 151 -11.06 4.41 11.95
C GLN A 151 -10.71 4.34 10.47
N HIS A 152 -10.84 5.47 9.80
CA HIS A 152 -10.66 5.52 8.36
C HIS A 152 -9.27 5.98 7.98
N ARG A 153 -8.68 5.33 6.97
CA ARG A 153 -7.34 5.61 6.44
C ARG A 153 -7.41 5.98 4.98
N ILE A 154 -6.79 7.10 4.62
CA ILE A 154 -6.52 7.49 3.24
C ILE A 154 -5.00 7.54 3.03
N LEU A 155 -4.54 6.93 1.95
CA LEU A 155 -3.15 7.00 1.52
C LEU A 155 -3.00 8.19 0.55
N MET A 156 -2.08 9.09 0.89
CA MET A 156 -1.75 10.29 0.14
C MET A 156 -0.39 10.11 -0.53
N TYR A 157 -0.31 10.35 -1.83
CA TYR A 157 0.91 10.20 -2.61
C TYR A 157 1.44 11.56 -3.04
N GLU A 158 2.17 12.24 -2.14
CA GLU A 158 2.75 13.55 -2.44
C GLU A 158 3.87 13.44 -3.47
N GLN A 159 3.85 14.29 -4.49
CA GLN A 159 4.93 14.41 -5.48
C GLN A 159 6.13 15.11 -4.83
N ASN A 160 7.34 14.61 -5.13
CA ASN A 160 8.61 15.21 -4.69
C ASN A 160 8.91 16.57 -5.36
#